data_AF-A0A6G0VLF5-F1
#
_entry.id   AF-A0A6G0VLF5-F1
#
_cell.length_a   1.000
_cell.length_b   1.000
_cell.length_c   1.000
_cell.angle_alpha   90.00
_cell.angle_beta   90.00
_cell.angle_gamma   90.00
#
_symmetry.space_group_name_H-M   'P 1'
#
loop_
_entity.id
_entity.type
_entity.pdbx_description
1 polymer ?
#
loop_
_entity_poly.entity_id
_entity_poly.type
_entity_poly.pdbx_seq_one_letter_code
_entity_poly.pdbx_strand_id
1 'polypeptide(L)' 'MPSNRCMVIGCDTTHDNKSILRHRFPKNKETCNIWVERTGNNKLLNKTIKQIVQSYVMCDKHFD' A
#
# COMPACT_ATOMS: atom_id res chain seq x y z
N MET A 1 -7.24 -3.73 12.31
CA MET A 1 -5.82 -3.39 12.10
C MET A 1 -5.54 -3.42 10.60
N PRO A 2 -4.79 -2.45 10.04
CA PRO A 2 -4.35 -2.51 8.64
C PRO A 2 -3.44 -3.73 8.43
N SER A 3 -3.39 -4.27 7.22
CA SER A 3 -2.57 -5.44 6.90
C SER A 3 -1.09 -5.18 7.17
N ASN A 4 -0.40 -6.18 7.74
CA ASN A 4 1.03 -6.12 8.06
C ASN A 4 1.96 -6.38 6.86
N ARG A 5 1.43 -6.36 5.63
CA ARG A 5 2.19 -6.58 4.40
C ARG A 5 2.04 -5.38 3.49
N CYS A 6 3.14 -4.99 2.86
CA CYS A 6 3.13 -4.04 1.75
C CYS A 6 2.30 -4.63 0.61
N MET A 7 1.51 -3.79 -0.07
CA MET A 7 0.71 -4.24 -1.21
C MET A 7 1.45 -4.18 -2.57
N VAL A 8 2.69 -3.69 -2.59
CA VAL A 8 3.49 -3.69 -3.83
C VAL A 8 3.78 -5.14 -4.22
N ILE A 9 3.50 -5.48 -5.48
CA ILE A 9 3.83 -6.81 -6.00
C ILE A 9 5.35 -7.01 -5.97
N GLY A 10 5.80 -8.14 -5.44
CA GLY A 10 7.22 -8.45 -5.29
C GLY A 10 7.89 -7.82 -4.06
N CYS A 11 7.11 -7.21 -3.16
CA CYS A 11 7.65 -6.65 -1.93
C CYS A 11 7.72 -7.71 -0.82
N ASP A 12 8.94 -8.15 -0.50
CA ASP A 12 9.23 -9.13 0.56
C ASP A 12 9.32 -8.53 1.96
N THR A 13 8.81 -7.31 2.16
CA THR A 13 8.81 -6.66 3.48
C THR A 13 7.81 -7.36 4.41
N THR A 14 8.31 -8.30 5.19
CA THR A 14 7.58 -8.97 6.25
C THR A 14 7.68 -8.19 7.56
N HIS A 15 6.89 -8.60 8.57
CA HIS A 15 6.85 -7.98 9.90
C HIS A 15 8.20 -7.95 10.64
N ASP A 16 9.18 -8.73 10.18
CA ASP A 16 10.50 -8.83 10.79
C ASP A 16 11.35 -7.55 10.59
N ASN A 17 11.09 -6.83 9.51
CA ASN A 17 11.79 -5.58 9.20
C ASN A 17 11.24 -4.41 10.02
N LYS A 18 11.62 -4.33 11.31
CA LYS A 18 11.23 -3.24 12.22
C LYS A 18 11.65 -1.84 11.74
N SER A 19 12.65 -1.75 10.86
CA SER A 19 13.12 -0.46 10.30
C SER A 19 12.30 0.04 9.11
N ILE A 20 11.29 -0.70 8.65
CA ILE A 20 10.50 -0.31 7.47
C ILE A 20 9.27 0.46 7.91
N LEU A 21 9.23 1.75 7.59
CA LEU A 21 8.06 2.58 7.83
C LEU A 21 6.95 2.20 6.84
N ARG A 22 5.72 2.10 7.35
CA ARG A 22 4.55 1.74 6.54
C ARG A 22 3.58 2.90 6.49
N HIS A 23 3.36 3.41 5.29
CA HIS A 23 2.46 4.51 5.02
C HIS A 23 1.10 3.96 4.57
N ARG A 24 0.03 4.54 5.12
CA ARG A 24 -1.33 4.27 4.62
C ARG A 24 -1.54 4.99 3.30
N PHE A 25 -2.43 4.44 2.50
CA PHE A 25 -2.85 5.11 1.28
C PHE A 25 -3.51 6.46 1.60
N PRO A 26 -3.29 7.49 0.76
CA PRO A 26 -3.92 8.78 0.92
C PRO A 26 -5.44 8.68 0.69
N LYS A 27 -6.21 9.52 1.41
CA LYS A 27 -7.67 9.61 1.23
C LYS A 27 -8.06 10.25 -0.11
N ASN A 28 -7.14 11.00 -0.73
CA ASN A 28 -7.38 11.64 -2.01
C ASN A 28 -7.47 10.59 -3.13
N LYS A 29 -8.50 10.67 -3.97
CA LYS A 29 -8.78 9.70 -5.03
C LYS A 29 -7.67 9.66 -6.08
N GLU A 30 -7.21 10.82 -6.55
CA GLU A 30 -6.16 10.89 -7.56
C GLU A 30 -4.84 10.32 -7.04
N THR A 31 -4.40 10.78 -5.86
CA THR A 31 -3.15 10.29 -5.25
C THR A 31 -3.23 8.80 -4.91
N CYS A 32 -4.39 8.32 -4.44
CA CYS A 32 -4.59 6.90 -4.17
C CYS A 32 -4.51 6.08 -5.46
N ASN A 33 -5.12 6.53 -6.55
CA ASN A 33 -5.01 5.85 -7.85
C ASN A 33 -3.57 5.76 -8.33
N ILE A 34 -2.79 6.83 -8.21
CA ILE A 34 -1.35 6.82 -8.57
C ILE A 34 -0.59 5.77 -7.73
N TRP A 35 -0.86 5.70 -6.42
CA TRP A 35 -0.25 4.70 -5.55
C TRP A 35 -0.68 3.27 -5.88
N VAL A 36 -1.95 3.08 -6.26
CA VAL A 36 -2.51 1.79 -6.69
C VAL A 36 -1.88 1.34 -8.02
N GLU A 37 -1.65 2.27 -8.93
CA GLU A 37 -0.98 1.99 -10.20
C GLU A 37 0.49 1.61 -9.96
N ARG A 38 1.20 2.35 -9.11
CA ARG A 38 2.60 2.05 -8.72
C ARG A 38 2.79 0.74 -7.98
N THR A 39 1.76 0.27 -7.26
CA THR A 39 1.81 -1.06 -6.61
C THR A 39 1.73 -2.21 -7.60
N GLY A 40 1.30 -1.95 -8.85
CA GLY A 40 1.12 -2.98 -9.88
C GLY A 40 0.09 -4.04 -9.50
N ASN A 41 -0.75 -3.78 -8.50
CA ASN A 41 -1.62 -4.79 -7.91
C ASN A 41 -3.06 -4.65 -8.37
N ASN A 42 -3.44 -5.45 -9.37
CA ASN A 42 -4.80 -5.44 -9.93
C ASN A 42 -5.91 -5.79 -8.91
N LYS A 43 -5.55 -6.34 -7.74
CA LYS A 43 -6.49 -6.56 -6.63
C LYS A 43 -6.94 -5.26 -5.98
N LEU A 44 -6.10 -4.23 -5.99
CA LEU A 44 -6.44 -2.90 -5.48
C LEU A 44 -7.33 -2.13 -6.46
N LEU A 45 -7.12 -2.30 -7.77
CA LEU A 45 -7.96 -1.66 -8.81
C LEU A 45 -9.43 -2.07 -8.69
N ASN A 46 -9.71 -3.31 -8.29
CA ASN A 46 -11.07 -3.80 -8.08
C ASN A 46 -11.69 -3.37 -6.73
N LYS A 47 -10.97 -2.62 -5.89
CA LYS A 47 -11.43 -2.23 -4.54
C LYS A 47 -11.77 -0.75 -4.46
N THR A 48 -12.66 -0.42 -3.54
CA THR A 48 -13.00 0.97 -3.23
C THR A 48 -11.86 1.63 -2.45
N ILE A 49 -11.54 2.89 -2.75
CA ILE A 49 -10.52 3.68 -2.04
C ILE A 49 -10.68 3.62 -0.51
N LYS A 50 -11.91 3.65 0.01
CA LYS A 50 -12.15 3.50 1.46
C LYS A 50 -11.58 2.20 2.02
N GLN A 51 -11.77 1.08 1.31
CA GLN A 51 -11.19 -0.20 1.70
C GLN A 51 -9.67 -0.19 1.57
N ILE A 52 -9.15 0.43 0.50
CA ILE A 52 -7.71 0.55 0.25
C ILE A 52 -7.02 1.28 1.42
N VAL A 53 -7.53 2.46 1.77
CA VAL A 53 -6.98 3.33 2.82
C VAL A 53 -7.09 2.71 4.22
N GLN A 54 -8.13 1.92 4.47
CA GLN A 54 -8.38 1.32 5.78
C GLN A 54 -7.63 0.01 6.01
N SER A 55 -7.47 -0.80 4.95
CA SER A 55 -6.94 -2.16 5.05
C SER A 55 -5.49 -2.29 4.56
N TYR A 56 -5.00 -1.38 3.71
CA TYR A 56 -3.73 -1.57 3.01
C TYR A 56 -2.71 -0.48 3.29
N VAL A 57 -1.44 -0.86 3.17
CA VAL A 57 -0.28 -0.01 3.43
C VAL A 57 0.81 -0.26 2.39
N MET A 58 1.67 0.72 2.22
CA MET A 58 2.88 0.67 1.39
C MET A 58 4.10 0.94 2.26
N CYS A 59 5.21 0.25 2.03
CA CYS A 59 6.46 0.56 2.74
C CYS A 59 7.20 1.74 2.12
N ASP A 60 7.91 2.49 2.97
CA ASP A 60 8.81 3.60 2.65
C ASP A 60 9.85 3.27 1.57
N LYS A 61 10.28 2.01 1.44
CA LYS A 61 11.15 1.54 0.35
C LYS A 61 10.67 1.87 -1.08
N HIS A 62 9.39 2.17 -1.27
CA HIS A 62 8.83 2.53 -2.59
C HIS A 62 8.60 4.04 -2.77
N PHE A 63 9.10 4.83 -1.82
CA PHE A 63 9.01 6.29 -1.80
C PHE A 63 10.34 6.99 -2.05
N ASP A 64 11.40 6.22 -2.31
CA ASP A 64 12.74 6.71 -2.70
C ASP A 64 12.83 6.91 -4.22
#